data_AF-A0A0Q7U045-F1
#
_entry.id   AF-A0A0Q7U045-F1
#
_cell.length_a   1.000
_cell.length_b   1.000
_cell.length_c   1.000
_cell.angle_alpha   90.00
_cell.angle_beta   90.00
_cell.angle_gamma   90.00
#
_symmetry.space_group_name_H-M   'P 1'
#
loop_
_entity.id
_entity.type
_entity.pdbx_description
1 polymer ?
#
loop_
_entity_poly.entity_id
_entity_poly.type
_entity_poly.pdbx_seq_one_letter_code
_entity_poly.pdbx_strand_id
1 'polypeptide(L)'
;MKRSEAARAGAEKLMRAEAAIDAALRETAELMGLLPTLRLETKLSAVLGQQAVANLGETLAHIVSARRTIIETHSALATVRTQIGCGALAVGDMDKEGDPPRTSGFHTVAGGRAA
;
A
#
# COMPACT_ATOMS: atom_id res chain seq x y z
N MET A 1 -8.43 5.44 -25.52
CA MET A 1 -7.96 5.52 -24.13
C MET A 1 -6.75 6.44 -24.06
N LYS A 2 -6.78 7.45 -23.20
CA LYS A 2 -5.65 8.36 -22.96
C LYS A 2 -4.63 7.71 -22.02
N ARG A 3 -3.36 8.14 -22.07
CA ARG A 3 -2.29 7.61 -21.19
C ARG A 3 -2.62 7.77 -19.70
N SER A 4 -3.27 8.88 -19.34
CA SER A 4 -3.75 9.17 -17.99
C SER A 4 -4.83 8.20 -17.50
N GLU A 5 -5.77 7.82 -18.39
CA GLU A 5 -6.82 6.84 -18.09
C GLU A 5 -6.23 5.46 -17.84
N ALA A 6 -5.24 5.05 -18.66
CA ALA A 6 -4.51 3.80 -18.47
C ALA A 6 -3.74 3.76 -17.15
N ALA A 7 -3.04 4.85 -16.81
CA ALA A 7 -2.30 4.98 -15.55
C ALA A 7 -3.24 4.91 -14.33
N ARG A 8 -4.40 5.57 -14.39
CA ARG A 8 -5.42 5.51 -13.34
C ARG A 8 -5.98 4.10 -13.17
N ALA A 9 -6.38 3.46 -14.25
CA ALA A 9 -6.90 2.09 -14.19
C ALA A 9 -5.87 1.10 -13.63
N GLY A 10 -4.59 1.28 -13.99
CA GLY A 10 -3.48 0.52 -13.42
C GLY A 10 -3.33 0.71 -11.92
N ALA A 11 -3.35 1.96 -11.44
CA ALA A 11 -3.27 2.28 -10.01
C ALA A 11 -4.45 1.68 -9.23
N GLU A 12 -5.69 1.83 -9.71
CA GLU A 12 -6.89 1.25 -9.09
C GLU A 12 -6.83 -0.29 -9.03
N LYS A 13 -6.26 -0.94 -10.05
CA LYS A 13 -6.07 -2.40 -10.04
C LYS A 13 -4.98 -2.84 -9.08
N LEU A 14 -3.88 -2.09 -9.00
CA LEU A 14 -2.78 -2.35 -8.07
C LEU A 14 -3.24 -2.24 -6.62
N MET A 15 -3.94 -1.16 -6.24
CA MET A 15 -4.47 -0.99 -4.88
C MET A 15 -5.41 -2.14 -4.49
N ARG A 16 -6.24 -2.61 -5.43
CA ARG A 16 -7.09 -3.79 -5.19
C ARG A 16 -6.29 -5.07 -5.02
N ALA A 17 -5.17 -5.24 -5.73
CA ALA A 17 -4.29 -6.39 -5.58
C ALA A 17 -3.57 -6.37 -4.22
N GLU A 18 -3.07 -5.22 -3.78
CA GLU A 18 -2.48 -5.02 -2.46
C GLU A 18 -3.48 -5.34 -1.35
N ALA A 19 -4.70 -4.79 -1.44
CA ALA A 19 -5.76 -5.05 -0.47
C ALA A 19 -6.16 -6.54 -0.40
N ALA A 20 -6.15 -7.24 -1.53
CA ALA A 20 -6.44 -8.68 -1.56
C ALA A 20 -5.34 -9.51 -0.87
N ILE A 21 -4.07 -9.14 -1.04
CA ILE A 21 -2.95 -9.78 -0.35
C ILE A 21 -3.03 -9.51 1.16
N ASP A 22 -3.34 -8.28 1.58
CA ASP A 22 -3.50 -7.92 2.99
C ASP A 22 -4.68 -8.66 3.64
N ALA A 23 -5.79 -8.82 2.93
CA ALA A 23 -6.91 -9.64 3.38
C ALA A 23 -6.50 -11.12 3.54
N ALA A 24 -5.79 -11.69 2.56
CA ALA A 24 -5.29 -13.06 2.65
C ALA A 24 -4.32 -13.25 3.83
N LEU A 25 -3.46 -12.27 4.09
CA LEU A 25 -2.55 -12.26 5.24
C LEU A 25 -3.30 -12.32 6.57
N ARG A 26 -4.34 -11.47 6.73
CA ARG A 26 -5.19 -11.46 7.92
C ARG A 26 -5.84 -12.82 8.16
N GLU A 27 -6.62 -13.31 7.20
CA GLU A 27 -7.40 -14.54 7.35
C GLU A 27 -6.49 -15.76 7.64
N THR A 28 -5.33 -15.82 6.98
CA THR A 28 -4.36 -16.92 7.18
C THR A 28 -3.72 -16.85 8.57
N ALA A 29 -3.39 -15.65 9.05
CA ALA A 29 -2.85 -15.46 10.39
C ALA A 29 -3.87 -15.80 11.48
N GLU A 30 -5.14 -15.42 11.28
CA GLU A 30 -6.24 -15.77 12.18
C GLU A 30 -6.43 -17.29 12.26
N LEU A 31 -6.44 -17.98 11.12
CA LEU A 31 -6.53 -19.44 11.07
C LEU A 31 -5.33 -20.12 11.79
N MET A 32 -4.12 -19.60 11.58
CA MET A 32 -2.90 -20.10 12.23
C MET A 32 -2.98 -20.00 13.76
N GLY A 33 -3.57 -18.92 14.30
CA GLY A 33 -3.79 -18.76 15.74
C GLY A 33 -4.97 -19.59 16.27
N LEU A 34 -6.00 -19.79 15.45
CA LEU A 34 -7.21 -20.52 15.84
C LEU A 34 -6.94 -22.02 16.05
N LEU A 35 -6.17 -22.66 15.17
CA LEU A 35 -5.98 -24.12 15.23
C LEU A 35 -5.34 -24.61 16.55
N PRO A 36 -4.24 -24.01 17.06
CA PRO A 36 -3.69 -24.37 18.36
C PRO A 36 -4.67 -24.13 19.51
N THR A 37 -5.48 -23.06 19.43
CA THR A 37 -6.50 -22.72 20.43
C THR A 37 -7.57 -23.81 20.50
N LEU A 38 -8.18 -24.16 19.36
CA LEU A 38 -9.18 -25.23 19.29
C LEU A 38 -8.61 -26.57 19.77
N ARG A 39 -7.34 -26.86 19.43
CA ARG A 39 -6.66 -28.06 19.92
C ARG A 39 -6.57 -28.09 21.45
N LEU A 40 -6.20 -26.98 22.07
CA LEU A 40 -6.10 -26.86 23.54
C LEU A 40 -7.48 -27.02 24.19
N GLU A 41 -8.50 -26.35 23.66
CA GLU A 41 -9.88 -26.41 24.16
C GLU A 41 -10.47 -27.83 24.09
N THR A 42 -10.16 -28.56 23.03
CA THR A 42 -10.62 -29.94 22.80
C THR A 42 -9.73 -31.00 23.44
N LYS A 43 -8.63 -30.61 24.10
CA LYS A 43 -7.62 -31.51 24.71
C LYS A 43 -7.05 -32.53 23.72
N LEU A 44 -7.00 -32.18 22.44
CA LEU A 44 -6.44 -33.02 21.39
C LEU A 44 -4.90 -33.00 21.42
N SER A 45 -4.31 -34.12 21.00
CA SER A 45 -2.86 -34.26 20.86
C SER A 45 -2.28 -33.21 19.91
N ALA A 46 -1.11 -32.66 20.24
CA ALA A 46 -0.35 -31.75 19.37
C ALA A 46 0.13 -32.39 18.07
N VAL A 47 0.23 -33.73 18.02
CA VAL A 47 0.58 -34.45 16.81
C VAL A 47 -0.56 -34.39 15.79
N LEU A 48 -1.81 -34.30 16.26
CA LEU A 48 -2.96 -34.20 15.37
C LEU A 48 -2.97 -32.84 14.68
N GLY A 49 -2.89 -32.84 13.35
CA GLY A 49 -2.90 -31.63 12.55
C GLY A 49 -1.56 -30.89 12.46
N GLN A 50 -0.46 -31.44 13.01
CA GLN A 50 0.86 -30.81 12.93
C GLN A 50 1.28 -30.47 11.50
N GLN A 51 1.05 -31.38 10.54
CA GLN A 51 1.36 -31.12 9.13
C GLN A 51 0.51 -29.96 8.56
N ALA A 52 -0.75 -29.83 8.97
CA ALA A 52 -1.61 -28.74 8.53
C ALA A 52 -1.09 -27.38 9.05
N VAL A 53 -0.68 -27.33 10.32
CA VAL A 53 -0.06 -26.13 10.92
C VAL A 53 1.26 -25.79 10.23
N ALA A 54 2.09 -26.79 9.90
CA ALA A 54 3.32 -26.57 9.15
C ALA A 54 3.05 -25.97 7.75
N ASN A 55 2.11 -26.54 7.01
CA ASN A 55 1.71 -26.04 5.68
C ASN A 55 1.11 -24.63 5.75
N LEU A 56 0.36 -24.31 6.82
CA LEU A 56 -0.15 -22.95 7.06
C LEU A 56 0.99 -21.95 7.33
N GLY A 57 2.03 -22.36 8.06
CA GLY A 57 3.22 -21.55 8.27
C GLY A 57 3.95 -21.21 6.98
N GLU A 58 4.12 -22.21 6.11
CA GLU A 58 4.70 -22.01 4.78
C GLU A 58 3.83 -21.10 3.90
N THR A 59 2.51 -21.30 3.93
CA THR A 59 1.55 -20.44 3.21
C THR A 59 1.65 -18.98 3.68
N LEU A 60 1.72 -18.76 4.99
CA LEU A 60 1.86 -17.42 5.56
C LEU A 60 3.17 -16.76 5.12
N ALA A 61 4.28 -17.50 5.09
CA ALA A 61 5.56 -17.01 4.59
C ALA A 61 5.47 -16.59 3.11
N HIS A 62 4.78 -17.36 2.27
CA HIS A 62 4.54 -17.00 0.88
C HIS A 62 3.70 -15.73 0.74
N ILE A 63 2.65 -15.55 1.55
CA ILE A 63 1.83 -14.33 1.52
C ILE A 63 2.65 -13.10 1.93
N VAL A 64 3.49 -13.21 2.97
CA VAL A 64 4.38 -12.13 3.39
C VAL A 64 5.38 -11.77 2.29
N SER A 65 5.93 -12.78 1.60
CA SER A 65 6.79 -12.55 0.43
C SER A 65 6.03 -11.87 -0.72
N ALA A 66 4.81 -12.31 -1.01
CA ALA A 66 3.96 -11.71 -2.04
C ALA A 66 3.70 -10.22 -1.72
N ARG A 67 3.38 -9.91 -0.46
CA ARG A 67 3.18 -8.54 0.02
C ARG A 67 4.41 -7.65 -0.20
N ARG A 68 5.61 -8.16 0.08
CA ARG A 68 6.85 -7.44 -0.24
C ARG A 68 6.96 -7.15 -1.74
N THR A 69 6.79 -8.18 -2.58
CA THR A 69 6.97 -8.04 -4.03
C THR A 69 5.93 -7.11 -4.68
N ILE A 70 4.69 -7.06 -4.17
CA ILE A 70 3.67 -6.14 -4.70
C ILE A 70 3.97 -4.68 -4.32
N ILE A 71 4.51 -4.42 -3.12
CA ILE A 71 4.94 -3.07 -2.68
C ILE A 71 6.14 -2.60 -3.53
N GLU A 72 7.08 -3.49 -3.81
CA GLU A 72 8.19 -3.20 -4.73
C GLU A 72 7.66 -2.89 -6.15
N THR A 73 6.64 -3.63 -6.60
CA THR A 73 5.96 -3.36 -7.88
C THR A 73 5.28 -1.99 -7.89
N HIS A 74 4.60 -1.61 -6.81
CA HIS A 74 4.02 -0.27 -6.66
C HIS A 74 5.07 0.81 -6.81
N SER A 75 6.19 0.66 -6.11
CA SER A 75 7.30 1.62 -6.16
C SER A 75 7.87 1.73 -7.58
N ALA A 76 8.05 0.61 -8.29
CA ALA A 76 8.52 0.60 -9.68
C ALA A 76 7.52 1.26 -10.64
N LEU A 77 6.20 1.07 -10.43
CA LEU A 77 5.16 1.70 -11.24
C LEU A 77 5.11 3.22 -11.04
N ALA A 78 5.56 3.75 -9.91
CA ALA A 78 5.72 5.18 -9.72
C ALA A 78 6.78 5.77 -10.70
N THR A 79 7.85 5.03 -10.98
CA THR A 79 8.84 5.40 -12.00
C THR A 79 8.27 5.29 -13.42
N VAL A 80 7.50 4.24 -13.72
CA VAL A 80 6.85 4.11 -15.04
C VAL A 80 5.90 5.29 -15.29
N ARG A 81 5.17 5.70 -14.26
CA ARG A 81 4.24 6.84 -14.32
C ARG A 81 4.92 8.16 -14.68
N THR A 82 6.13 8.42 -14.18
CA THR A 82 6.91 9.61 -14.57
C THR A 82 7.39 9.52 -16.01
N GLN A 83 7.88 8.35 -16.45
CA GLN A 83 8.36 8.10 -17.80
C GLN A 83 7.28 8.30 -18.88
N ILE A 84 6.03 7.92 -18.61
CA ILE A 84 4.92 8.10 -19.57
C ILE A 84 4.32 9.52 -19.56
N GLY A 85 4.96 10.47 -18.86
CA GLY A 85 4.50 11.87 -18.78
C GLY A 85 3.29 12.07 -17.88
N CYS A 86 2.93 11.07 -17.06
CA CYS A 86 1.83 11.14 -16.11
C CYS A 86 2.29 11.54 -14.70
N GLY A 87 3.58 11.86 -14.50
CA GLY A 87 4.14 12.26 -13.21
C GLY A 87 3.45 13.48 -12.58
N ALA A 88 3.13 14.49 -13.39
CA ALA A 88 2.46 15.73 -12.95
C ALA A 88 0.98 15.55 -12.58
N LEU A 89 0.34 14.45 -13.01
CA LEU A 89 -1.02 14.08 -12.60
C LEU A 89 -1.04 13.46 -11.19
N ALA A 90 -0.05 13.80 -10.34
CA ALA A 90 0.10 13.21 -9.00
C ALA A 90 -0.86 13.91 -8.08
N VAL A 91 -2.13 13.84 -8.44
CA VAL A 91 -3.21 14.14 -7.54
C VAL A 91 -3.30 12.90 -6.65
N GLY A 92 -2.42 12.87 -5.64
CA GLY A 92 -2.80 12.24 -4.40
C GLY A 92 -4.04 12.96 -3.91
N ASP A 93 -4.94 12.22 -3.29
CA ASP A 93 -6.01 12.73 -2.46
C ASP A 93 -5.39 13.45 -1.25
N MET A 94 -4.75 14.58 -1.53
CA MET A 94 -4.47 15.59 -0.55
C MET A 94 -5.72 16.45 -0.58
N ASP A 95 -6.72 16.08 0.22
CA ASP A 95 -7.52 17.10 0.91
C ASP A 95 -6.53 17.93 1.73
N LYS A 96 -5.86 18.85 1.05
CA LYS A 96 -5.24 20.00 1.68
C LYS A 96 -6.37 21.00 1.84
N GLU A 97 -7.21 20.77 2.84
CA GLU A 97 -7.99 21.84 3.43
C GLU A 97 -6.97 22.87 3.95
N GLY A 98 -6.80 23.94 3.19
CA GLY A 98 -5.83 25.00 3.48
C GLY A 98 -4.81 25.18 2.38
N ASP A 99 -5.25 25.77 1.26
CA ASP A 99 -4.38 26.54 0.36
C ASP A 99 -3.61 27.60 1.18
N PRO A 100 -2.27 27.57 1.31
CA PRO A 100 -1.55 28.75 1.74
C PRO A 100 -1.48 29.72 0.55
N PRO A 101 -1.76 31.01 0.77
CA PRO A 101 -2.02 31.95 -0.30
C PRO A 101 -0.84 32.03 -1.26
N ARG A 102 -1.15 31.95 -2.56
CA ARG A 102 -0.23 32.27 -3.65
C ARG A 102 0.34 33.66 -3.38
N THR A 103 1.66 33.79 -3.33
CA THR A 103 2.35 35.06 -3.07
C THR A 103 1.84 36.15 -4.02
N SER A 104 1.11 37.12 -3.49
CA SER A 104 0.58 38.24 -4.24
C SER A 104 1.68 39.29 -4.45
N GLY A 105 2.46 39.13 -5.51
CA GLY A 105 3.25 40.21 -6.09
C GLY A 105 4.44 40.73 -5.26
N PHE A 106 5.29 41.47 -5.94
CA PHE A 106 6.47 42.11 -5.37
C PHE A 106 6.04 43.36 -4.59
N HIS A 107 6.21 43.35 -3.27
CA HIS A 107 6.00 44.54 -2.45
C HIS A 107 7.31 45.33 -2.36
N THR A 108 7.40 46.47 -3.06
CA THR A 108 8.47 47.43 -2.82
C THR A 108 8.28 48.07 -1.46
N VAL A 109 9.16 47.77 -0.52
CA VAL A 109 9.22 48.46 0.78
C VAL A 109 9.73 49.88 0.52
N ALA A 110 8.87 50.87 0.73
CA ALA A 110 9.27 52.28 0.69
C ALA A 110 10.07 52.59 1.95
N GLY A 111 11.40 52.54 1.85
CA GLY A 111 12.27 53.03 2.91
C GLY A 111 13.71 52.60 2.73
N GLY A 112 14.53 53.44 2.08
CA GLY A 112 15.94 53.09 1.87
C GLY A 112 16.86 54.14 1.24
N ARG A 113 16.80 55.39 1.72
CA ARG A 113 17.88 56.41 1.73
C ARG A 113 18.27 57.13 0.42
N ALA A 114 18.12 58.46 0.44
CA ALA A 114 19.05 59.43 -0.15
C ALA A 114 19.22 60.51 0.94
N ALA A 115 20.41 60.57 1.56
CA ALA A 115 21.51 61.49 1.25
C ALA A 115 21.37 62.79 2.05
#